data_AF-A0A369TH81-F1
#
_entry.id   AF-A0A369TH81-F1
#
_cell.length_a   1.000
_cell.length_b   1.000
_cell.length_c   1.000
_cell.angle_alpha   90.00
_cell.angle_beta   90.00
_cell.angle_gamma   90.00
#
_symmetry.space_group_name_H-M   'P 1'
#
loop_
_entity.id
_entity.type
_entity.pdbx_description
1 polymer ?
#
loop_
_entity_poly.entity_id
_entity_poly.type
_entity_poly.pdbx_seq_one_letter_code
_entity_poly.pdbx_strand_id
1 'polypeptide(L)'
;ALMASPLCQGLFAQAMGSSGSVMGFKKVATQKEAEEKGVQLAQKIAEKMGKETGKKVKKNVGMKNLDDLRALPAEKLMKLAGVRAVPVYNIDGYFMKEQPEEVFAKGEQTKVPLLIGGNNQEMTPWAVLMDKQPTVENLKAGATATFGEENTEELFRLYGINSDKDVLEQPGVNLASDIFLDYS
;
A
#
# COMPACT_ATOMS: atom_id res chain seq x y z
N ALA A 1 6.45 3.64 -10.87
CA ALA A 1 5.29 4.15 -11.65
C ALA A 1 5.72 4.82 -12.96
N LEU A 2 6.48 5.93 -12.93
CA LEU A 2 6.86 6.66 -14.16
C LEU A 2 7.57 5.78 -15.19
N MET A 3 8.50 4.91 -14.77
CA MET A 3 9.16 3.97 -15.68
C MET A 3 8.18 2.99 -16.34
N ALA A 4 7.08 2.62 -15.69
CA ALA A 4 6.08 1.70 -16.23
C ALA A 4 5.02 2.38 -17.11
N SER A 5 4.97 3.72 -17.12
CA SER A 5 3.98 4.46 -17.90
C SER A 5 4.50 4.72 -19.32
N PRO A 6 3.74 4.36 -20.38
CA PRO A 6 4.11 4.72 -21.75
C PRO A 6 4.10 6.24 -21.96
N LEU A 7 3.34 7.01 -21.18
CA LEU A 7 3.30 8.47 -21.28
C LEU A 7 4.61 9.14 -20.84
N CYS A 8 5.45 8.43 -20.09
CA CYS A 8 6.69 8.98 -19.56
C CYS A 8 7.92 8.62 -20.40
N GLN A 9 7.77 7.86 -21.48
CA GLN A 9 8.88 7.50 -22.36
C GLN A 9 9.51 8.77 -22.96
N GLY A 10 10.82 8.93 -22.77
CA GLY A 10 11.58 10.09 -23.25
C GLY A 10 11.42 11.37 -22.42
N LEU A 11 10.64 11.35 -21.33
CA LEU A 11 10.45 12.54 -20.47
C LEU A 11 11.51 12.71 -19.39
N PHE A 12 12.30 11.67 -19.12
CA PHE A 12 13.37 11.70 -18.14
C PHE A 12 14.56 10.88 -18.64
N ALA A 13 15.76 11.26 -18.19
CA ALA A 13 17.00 10.65 -18.64
C ALA A 13 17.57 9.61 -17.66
N GLN A 14 17.17 9.66 -16.38
CA GLN A 14 17.65 8.81 -15.29
C GLN A 14 16.57 8.69 -14.20
N ALA A 15 16.61 7.61 -13.42
CA ALA A 15 15.70 7.40 -12.30
C ALA A 15 16.45 6.96 -11.03
N MET A 16 15.94 7.40 -9.87
CA MET A 16 16.37 6.92 -8.56
C MET A 16 15.14 6.46 -7.75
N GLY A 17 15.18 5.23 -7.24
CA GLY A 17 14.18 4.68 -6.33
C GLY A 17 14.80 4.43 -4.96
N SER A 18 14.24 5.06 -3.92
CA SER A 18 14.72 4.95 -2.54
C SER A 18 13.62 4.42 -1.66
N SER A 19 13.80 3.23 -1.09
CA SER A 19 12.87 2.62 -0.14
C SER A 19 11.41 2.59 -0.62
N GLY A 20 11.20 2.15 -1.87
CA GLY A 20 9.85 1.94 -2.41
C GLY A 20 9.83 1.63 -3.91
N SER A 21 8.87 0.82 -4.32
CA SER A 21 8.48 0.70 -5.71
C SER A 21 6.94 0.54 -5.84
N VAL A 22 6.48 0.47 -7.08
CA VAL A 22 5.06 0.26 -7.41
C VAL A 22 4.74 -1.24 -7.59
N MET A 23 5.77 -2.10 -7.58
CA MET A 23 5.67 -3.55 -7.74
C MET A 23 5.69 -4.21 -6.36
N GLY A 24 4.51 -4.46 -5.78
CA GLY A 24 4.40 -5.05 -4.45
C GLY A 24 3.95 -6.50 -4.46
N PHE A 25 3.81 -7.09 -3.26
CA PHE A 25 3.05 -8.34 -3.05
C PHE A 25 1.60 -8.26 -3.56
N LYS A 26 1.04 -7.04 -3.57
CA LYS A 26 -0.32 -6.78 -4.02
C LYS A 26 -0.29 -6.11 -5.38
N LYS A 27 -1.10 -6.64 -6.29
CA LYS A 27 -1.36 -5.99 -7.58
C LYS A 27 -1.88 -4.58 -7.38
N VAL A 28 -1.49 -3.69 -8.28
CA VAL A 28 -2.08 -2.37 -8.40
C VAL A 28 -3.55 -2.54 -8.75
N ALA A 29 -4.43 -1.83 -8.03
CA ALA A 29 -5.86 -1.93 -8.25
C ALA A 29 -6.23 -1.59 -9.70
N THR A 30 -7.18 -2.31 -10.28
CA THR A 30 -7.82 -1.91 -11.53
C THR A 30 -8.58 -0.59 -11.34
N GLN A 31 -8.86 0.13 -12.42
CA GLN A 31 -9.72 1.32 -12.38
C GLN A 31 -11.05 1.04 -11.69
N LYS A 32 -11.70 -0.09 -12.01
CA LYS A 32 -12.99 -0.46 -11.41
C LYS A 32 -12.88 -0.61 -9.89
N GLU A 33 -11.87 -1.32 -9.39
CA GLU A 33 -11.66 -1.49 -7.95
C GLU A 33 -11.34 -0.16 -7.25
N ALA A 34 -10.58 0.71 -7.91
CA ALA A 34 -10.28 2.05 -7.40
C ALA A 34 -11.53 2.93 -7.32
N GLU A 35 -12.39 2.90 -8.35
CA GLU A 35 -13.67 3.61 -8.37
C GLU A 35 -14.62 3.10 -7.29
N GLU A 36 -14.73 1.78 -7.10
CA GLU A 36 -15.53 1.17 -6.03
C GLU A 36 -15.06 1.63 -4.64
N LYS A 37 -13.73 1.65 -4.40
CA LYS A 37 -13.16 2.19 -3.16
C LYS A 37 -13.47 3.69 -2.99
N GLY A 38 -13.41 4.46 -4.08
CA GLY A 38 -13.78 5.88 -4.10
C GLY A 38 -15.23 6.11 -3.70
N VAL A 39 -16.17 5.35 -4.27
CA VAL A 39 -17.60 5.41 -3.91
C VAL A 39 -17.83 5.04 -2.44
N GLN A 40 -17.14 4.01 -1.93
CA GLN A 40 -17.22 3.63 -0.52
C GLN A 40 -16.68 4.73 0.41
N LEU A 41 -15.58 5.39 0.04
CA LEU A 41 -15.03 6.51 0.79
C LEU A 41 -16.01 7.69 0.79
N ALA A 42 -16.57 8.03 -0.37
CA ALA A 42 -17.57 9.08 -0.51
C ALA A 42 -18.82 8.80 0.34
N GLN A 43 -19.27 7.55 0.40
CA GLN A 43 -20.36 7.11 1.27
C GLN A 43 -20.01 7.32 2.76
N LYS A 44 -18.82 6.89 3.21
CA LYS A 44 -18.35 7.09 4.59
C LYS A 44 -18.26 8.57 4.97
N ILE A 45 -17.81 9.42 4.06
CA ILE A 45 -17.77 10.88 4.26
C ILE A 45 -19.18 11.43 4.46
N ALA A 46 -20.12 11.06 3.59
CA ALA A 46 -21.51 11.48 3.71
C ALA A 46 -22.14 11.02 5.03
N GLU A 47 -21.88 9.80 5.48
CA GLU A 47 -22.32 9.26 6.77
C GLU A 47 -21.78 10.06 7.96
N LYS A 48 -20.50 10.45 7.92
CA LYS A 48 -19.92 11.32 8.96
C LYS A 48 -20.59 12.70 9.00
N MET A 49 -20.81 13.33 7.83
CA MET A 49 -21.53 14.62 7.75
C MET A 49 -22.99 14.51 8.21
N GLY A 50 -23.66 13.39 7.91
CA GLY A 50 -25.02 13.10 8.36
C GLY A 50 -25.09 12.97 9.88
N LYS A 51 -24.09 12.35 10.52
CA LYS A 51 -23.99 12.26 11.98
C LYS A 51 -23.80 13.64 12.62
N GLU A 52 -22.97 14.51 12.04
CA GLU A 52 -22.77 15.89 12.53
C GLU A 52 -24.05 16.73 12.45
N THR A 53 -24.86 16.51 11.42
CA THR A 53 -26.06 17.32 11.14
C THR A 53 -27.37 16.68 11.60
N GLY A 54 -27.33 15.46 12.12
CA GLY A 54 -28.53 14.66 12.46
C GLY A 54 -29.35 14.19 11.25
N LYS A 55 -28.87 14.38 10.02
CA LYS A 55 -29.59 14.02 8.79
C LYS A 55 -29.38 12.53 8.45
N LYS A 56 -30.47 11.85 8.08
CA LYS A 56 -30.40 10.49 7.53
C LYS A 56 -29.71 10.49 6.17
N VAL A 57 -28.70 9.64 6.02
CA VAL A 57 -27.94 9.46 4.78
C VAL A 57 -28.51 8.27 4.02
N LYS A 58 -28.82 8.46 2.74
CA LYS A 58 -29.33 7.39 1.87
C LYS A 58 -28.22 6.39 1.54
N LYS A 59 -28.61 5.13 1.28
CA LYS A 59 -27.71 4.16 0.65
C LYS A 59 -27.31 4.66 -0.75
N ASN A 60 -26.05 4.43 -1.13
CA ASN A 60 -25.47 4.79 -2.44
C ASN A 60 -25.33 6.30 -2.71
N VAL A 61 -25.34 7.16 -1.67
CA VAL A 61 -25.08 8.59 -1.86
C VAL A 61 -23.66 8.84 -2.37
N GLY A 62 -22.72 7.94 -2.06
CA GLY A 62 -21.35 8.00 -2.56
C GLY A 62 -21.22 7.96 -4.09
N MET A 63 -22.25 7.50 -4.82
CA MET A 63 -22.26 7.52 -6.29
C MET A 63 -22.72 8.87 -6.87
N LYS A 64 -23.26 9.77 -6.05
CA LYS A 64 -23.98 10.97 -6.50
C LYS A 64 -23.57 12.27 -5.79
N ASN A 65 -22.49 12.24 -5.00
CA ASN A 65 -22.11 13.35 -4.13
C ASN A 65 -20.83 14.09 -4.56
N LEU A 66 -20.37 13.89 -5.79
CA LEU A 66 -19.09 14.45 -6.21
C LEU A 66 -19.05 15.98 -6.14
N ASP A 67 -20.14 16.66 -6.50
CA ASP A 67 -20.24 18.12 -6.42
C ASP A 67 -20.28 18.60 -4.96
N ASP A 68 -20.99 17.88 -4.09
CA ASP A 68 -20.98 18.16 -2.64
C ASP A 68 -19.58 18.01 -2.05
N LEU A 69 -18.83 16.96 -2.46
CA LEU A 69 -17.45 16.74 -2.02
C LEU A 69 -16.52 17.85 -2.51
N ARG A 70 -16.68 18.32 -3.76
CA ARG A 70 -15.90 19.44 -4.32
C ARG A 70 -16.19 20.77 -3.65
N ALA A 71 -17.40 20.96 -3.13
CA ALA A 71 -17.80 22.17 -2.42
C ALA A 71 -17.23 22.23 -0.98
N LEU A 72 -16.73 21.12 -0.42
CA LEU A 72 -16.15 21.11 0.92
C LEU A 72 -14.78 21.82 0.93
N PRO A 73 -14.47 22.59 2.00
CA PRO A 73 -13.11 23.03 2.24
C PRO A 73 -12.16 21.83 2.31
N ALA A 74 -10.96 21.96 1.71
CA ALA A 74 -10.00 20.87 1.59
C ALA A 74 -9.65 20.22 2.95
N GLU A 75 -9.43 21.04 3.99
CA GLU A 75 -9.14 20.55 5.34
C GLU A 75 -10.29 19.69 5.90
N LYS A 76 -11.54 20.15 5.70
CA LYS A 76 -12.72 19.41 6.13
C LYS A 76 -12.85 18.09 5.37
N LEU A 77 -12.63 18.11 4.05
CA LEU A 77 -12.66 16.90 3.23
C LEU A 77 -11.59 15.89 3.69
N MET A 78 -10.35 16.34 3.93
CA MET A 78 -9.27 15.48 4.42
C MET A 78 -9.60 14.85 5.77
N LYS A 79 -10.11 15.64 6.72
CA LYS A 79 -10.54 15.15 8.04
C LYS A 79 -11.66 14.11 7.94
N LEU A 80 -12.66 14.37 7.09
CA LEU A 80 -13.78 13.45 6.89
C LEU A 80 -13.35 12.16 6.17
N ALA A 81 -12.48 12.28 5.16
CA ALA A 81 -11.95 11.15 4.42
C ALA A 81 -11.07 10.26 5.32
N GLY A 82 -10.39 10.84 6.32
CA GLY A 82 -9.53 10.10 7.24
C GLY A 82 -8.36 9.44 6.52
N VAL A 83 -7.85 10.10 5.46
CA VAL A 83 -6.74 9.62 4.66
C VAL A 83 -5.47 9.67 5.52
N ARG A 84 -4.88 8.50 5.77
CA ARG A 84 -3.65 8.34 6.57
C ARG A 84 -2.41 8.06 5.72
N ALA A 85 -2.58 7.76 4.44
CA ALA A 85 -1.53 7.41 3.50
C ALA A 85 -1.78 8.07 2.15
N VAL A 86 -0.73 8.21 1.35
CA VAL A 86 -0.82 8.78 -0.01
C VAL A 86 -1.77 7.92 -0.85
N PRO A 87 -2.74 8.52 -1.57
CA PRO A 87 -3.58 7.78 -2.51
C PRO A 87 -2.72 7.00 -3.50
N VAL A 88 -3.03 5.71 -3.63
CA VAL A 88 -2.30 4.79 -4.49
C VAL A 88 -2.80 4.86 -5.93
N TYR A 89 -1.89 4.59 -6.86
CA TYR A 89 -2.14 4.51 -8.29
C TYR A 89 -3.16 3.38 -8.64
N ASN A 90 -3.73 3.42 -9.84
CA ASN A 90 -4.55 2.35 -10.40
C ASN A 90 -4.22 2.09 -11.88
N ILE A 91 -4.57 0.90 -12.37
CA ILE A 91 -4.52 0.58 -13.81
C ILE A 91 -5.70 1.29 -14.48
N ASP A 92 -5.45 2.47 -15.05
CA ASP A 92 -6.45 3.38 -15.65
C ASP A 92 -6.54 3.25 -17.18
N GLY A 93 -5.69 2.42 -17.79
CA GLY A 93 -5.63 2.27 -19.24
C GLY A 93 -5.00 3.48 -19.98
N TYR A 94 -4.58 4.51 -19.25
CA TYR A 94 -4.03 5.75 -19.79
C TYR A 94 -2.62 6.00 -19.27
N PHE A 95 -2.47 6.33 -17.99
CA PHE A 95 -1.16 6.47 -17.35
C PHE A 95 -0.51 5.11 -17.10
N MET A 96 -1.26 4.13 -16.57
CA MET A 96 -0.82 2.74 -16.44
C MET A 96 -1.79 1.81 -17.17
N LYS A 97 -1.28 1.12 -18.19
CA LYS A 97 -2.08 0.25 -19.07
C LYS A 97 -2.24 -1.18 -18.54
N GLU A 98 -1.25 -1.65 -17.78
CA GLU A 98 -1.21 -3.00 -17.22
C GLU A 98 -0.37 -3.00 -15.93
N GLN A 99 -0.24 -4.15 -15.28
CA GLN A 99 0.50 -4.23 -14.02
C GLN A 99 1.97 -3.84 -14.23
N PRO A 100 2.58 -3.04 -13.34
CA PRO A 100 3.99 -2.68 -13.47
C PRO A 100 4.92 -3.90 -13.57
N GLU A 101 4.62 -4.98 -12.85
CA GLU A 101 5.37 -6.25 -12.94
C GLU A 101 5.39 -6.82 -14.37
N GLU A 102 4.26 -6.72 -15.09
CA GLU A 102 4.11 -7.22 -16.46
C GLU A 102 4.90 -6.35 -17.45
N VAL A 103 4.86 -5.02 -17.28
CA VAL A 103 5.63 -4.08 -18.10
C VAL A 103 7.13 -4.35 -17.99
N PHE A 104 7.63 -4.55 -16.78
CA PHE A 104 9.04 -4.85 -16.53
C PHE A 104 9.43 -6.24 -17.04
N ALA A 105 8.57 -7.25 -16.85
CA ALA A 105 8.82 -8.61 -17.37
C ALA A 105 8.93 -8.64 -18.90
N LYS A 106 8.17 -7.79 -19.61
CA LYS A 106 8.26 -7.64 -21.07
C LYS A 106 9.43 -6.77 -21.54
N GLY A 107 10.10 -6.06 -20.63
CA GLY A 107 11.16 -5.11 -20.99
C GLY A 107 10.64 -3.83 -21.64
N GLU A 108 9.38 -3.46 -21.37
CA GLU A 108 8.68 -2.30 -21.96
C GLU A 108 8.76 -1.03 -21.09
N GLN A 109 9.33 -1.13 -19.89
CA GLN A 109 9.62 0.02 -19.05
C GLN A 109 10.55 1.01 -19.75
N THR A 110 10.47 2.28 -19.36
CA THR A 110 11.39 3.32 -19.84
C THR A 110 12.84 2.92 -19.53
N LYS A 111 13.66 2.75 -20.58
CA LYS A 111 15.03 2.24 -20.49
C LYS A 111 16.02 3.38 -20.25
N VAL A 112 16.22 3.72 -18.98
CA VAL A 112 17.20 4.73 -18.53
C VAL A 112 18.07 4.18 -17.41
N PRO A 113 19.25 4.76 -17.13
CA PRO A 113 20.02 4.45 -15.94
C PRO A 113 19.15 4.56 -14.68
N LEU A 114 19.21 3.52 -13.85
CA LEU A 114 18.41 3.37 -12.64
C LEU A 114 19.34 3.14 -11.45
N LEU A 115 19.20 3.97 -10.42
CA LEU A 115 19.79 3.75 -9.09
C LEU A 115 18.67 3.33 -8.13
N ILE A 116 18.76 2.13 -7.57
CA ILE A 116 17.81 1.64 -6.56
C ILE A 116 18.55 1.31 -5.27
N GLY A 117 17.88 1.53 -4.14
CA GLY A 117 18.43 1.15 -2.84
C GLY A 117 17.41 1.24 -1.72
N GLY A 118 17.76 0.58 -0.63
CA GLY A 118 17.07 0.63 0.65
C GLY A 118 18.07 0.71 1.79
N ASN A 119 17.56 0.81 3.01
CA ASN A 119 18.31 0.78 4.24
C ASN A 119 18.43 -0.66 4.77
N ASN A 120 19.41 -0.91 5.63
CA ASN A 120 19.55 -2.20 6.32
C ASN A 120 18.50 -2.44 7.42
N GLN A 121 17.68 -1.45 7.72
CA GLN A 121 16.56 -1.50 8.65
C GLN A 121 15.43 -0.62 8.11
N GLU A 122 14.60 -1.20 7.24
CA GLU A 122 13.46 -0.49 6.64
C GLU A 122 12.26 -0.44 7.57
N MET A 123 12.15 -1.41 8.47
CA MET A 123 11.07 -1.46 9.43
C MET A 123 11.48 -2.13 10.73
N THR A 124 10.68 -1.89 11.76
CA THR A 124 10.81 -2.57 13.05
C THR A 124 9.73 -3.65 13.20
N PRO A 125 9.97 -4.71 13.99
CA PRO A 125 8.99 -5.74 14.31
C PRO A 125 7.64 -5.19 14.79
N TRP A 126 7.65 -4.02 15.44
CA TRP A 126 6.44 -3.34 15.90
C TRP A 126 5.41 -3.05 14.80
N ALA A 127 5.85 -2.86 13.54
CA ALA A 127 4.93 -2.68 12.43
C ALA A 127 4.13 -3.94 12.09
N VAL A 128 4.67 -5.13 12.38
CA VAL A 128 4.04 -6.43 12.13
C VAL A 128 3.17 -6.85 13.32
N LEU A 129 3.54 -6.43 14.53
CA LEU A 129 2.90 -6.86 15.78
C LEU A 129 1.51 -6.24 16.03
N MET A 130 1.14 -5.15 15.34
CA MET A 130 -0.18 -4.49 15.49
C MET A 130 -0.57 -4.22 16.97
N ASP A 131 0.29 -3.54 17.71
CA ASP A 131 0.15 -3.22 19.14
C ASP A 131 0.19 -4.42 20.11
N LYS A 132 0.54 -5.62 19.64
CA LYS A 132 0.72 -6.80 20.49
C LYS A 132 2.15 -6.88 21.06
N GLN A 133 2.31 -7.68 22.12
CA GLN A 133 3.61 -7.95 22.73
C GLN A 133 4.54 -8.67 21.74
N PRO A 134 5.86 -8.38 21.77
CA PRO A 134 6.84 -8.92 20.83
C PRO A 134 7.20 -10.38 21.18
N THR A 135 6.28 -11.29 20.90
CA THR A 135 6.47 -12.73 21.05
C THR A 135 6.51 -13.41 19.69
N VAL A 136 7.13 -14.60 19.61
CA VAL A 136 7.15 -15.42 18.40
C VAL A 136 5.73 -15.68 17.92
N GLU A 137 4.81 -15.99 18.83
CA GLU A 137 3.40 -16.22 18.52
C GLU A 137 2.75 -15.00 17.83
N ASN A 138 2.94 -13.79 18.38
CA ASN A 138 2.35 -12.59 17.82
C ASN A 138 3.00 -12.19 16.49
N LEU A 139 4.31 -12.38 16.35
CA LEU A 139 5.01 -12.15 15.09
C LEU A 139 4.54 -13.16 14.02
N LYS A 140 4.35 -14.44 14.38
CA LYS A 140 3.77 -15.46 13.50
C LYS A 140 2.38 -15.04 13.03
N ALA A 141 1.53 -14.57 13.94
CA ALA A 141 0.19 -14.11 13.57
C ALA A 141 0.22 -12.94 12.57
N GLY A 142 1.14 -11.99 12.73
CA GLY A 142 1.33 -10.89 11.78
C GLY A 142 1.90 -11.34 10.43
N ALA A 143 2.88 -12.25 10.44
CA ALA A 143 3.48 -12.80 9.23
C ALA A 143 2.48 -13.67 8.43
N THR A 144 1.68 -14.51 9.10
CA THR A 144 0.62 -15.33 8.49
C THR A 144 -0.40 -14.48 7.73
N ALA A 145 -0.70 -13.27 8.22
CA ALA A 145 -1.61 -12.35 7.52
C ALA A 145 -1.06 -11.86 6.16
N THR A 146 0.25 -11.96 5.95
CA THR A 146 0.94 -11.57 4.71
C THR A 146 1.22 -12.77 3.82
N PHE A 147 1.74 -13.86 4.39
CA PHE A 147 2.29 -14.99 3.62
C PHE A 147 1.45 -16.27 3.65
N GLY A 148 0.35 -16.31 4.41
CA GLY A 148 -0.44 -17.53 4.58
C GLY A 148 0.17 -18.48 5.63
N GLU A 149 -0.70 -19.31 6.22
CA GLU A 149 -0.34 -20.19 7.34
C GLU A 149 0.65 -21.28 6.92
N GLU A 150 0.56 -21.73 5.67
CA GLU A 150 1.40 -22.77 5.06
C GLU A 150 2.87 -22.36 4.93
N ASN A 151 3.17 -21.07 4.92
CA ASN A 151 4.52 -20.54 4.73
C ASN A 151 5.18 -20.07 6.04
N THR A 152 4.41 -19.92 7.12
CA THR A 152 4.87 -19.25 8.34
C THR A 152 6.00 -19.99 9.06
N GLU A 153 5.95 -21.32 9.15
CA GLU A 153 7.04 -22.08 9.81
C GLU A 153 8.35 -21.98 9.04
N GLU A 154 8.31 -22.12 7.71
CA GLU A 154 9.50 -22.00 6.86
C GLU A 154 10.07 -20.59 6.91
N LEU A 155 9.22 -19.57 6.91
CA LEU A 155 9.63 -18.17 7.08
C LEU A 155 10.42 -17.99 8.39
N PHE A 156 9.92 -18.48 9.52
CA PHE A 156 10.62 -18.33 10.80
C PHE A 156 11.95 -19.09 10.83
N ARG A 157 12.00 -20.25 10.18
CA ARG A 157 13.24 -21.03 10.01
C ARG A 157 14.27 -20.27 9.16
N LEU A 158 13.87 -19.64 8.06
CA LEU A 158 14.75 -18.90 7.16
C LEU A 158 15.34 -17.65 7.82
N TYR A 159 14.55 -16.95 8.65
CA TYR A 159 15.01 -15.74 9.34
C TYR A 159 15.73 -16.04 10.66
N GLY A 160 15.67 -17.28 11.17
CA GLY A 160 16.34 -17.69 12.40
C GLY A 160 15.65 -17.20 13.67
N ILE A 161 14.32 -17.08 13.66
CA ILE A 161 13.52 -16.63 14.81
C ILE A 161 13.11 -17.85 15.65
N ASN A 162 13.80 -18.08 16.78
CA ASN A 162 13.63 -19.28 17.60
C ASN A 162 13.07 -18.98 19.01
N SER A 163 13.08 -17.71 19.41
CA SER A 163 12.66 -17.25 20.74
C SER A 163 12.09 -15.84 20.69
N ASP A 164 11.36 -15.44 21.74
CA ASP A 164 10.80 -14.09 21.86
C ASP A 164 11.88 -12.99 21.85
N LYS A 165 13.11 -13.34 22.26
CA LYS A 165 14.25 -12.42 22.18
C LYS A 165 14.58 -12.07 20.72
N ASP A 166 14.53 -13.05 19.82
CA ASP A 166 14.88 -12.87 18.41
C ASP A 166 13.91 -11.93 17.68
N VAL A 167 12.68 -11.79 18.22
CA VAL A 167 11.63 -10.93 17.65
C VAL A 167 12.06 -9.48 17.58
N LEU A 168 12.80 -8.97 18.56
CA LEU A 168 13.29 -7.57 18.56
C LEU A 168 14.74 -7.42 18.13
N GLU A 169 15.44 -8.52 17.86
CA GLU A 169 16.80 -8.52 17.34
C GLU A 169 16.80 -8.57 15.80
N GLN A 170 17.98 -8.73 15.22
CA GLN A 170 18.17 -8.71 13.76
C GLN A 170 17.24 -9.70 13.00
N PRO A 171 16.95 -10.93 13.48
CA PRO A 171 16.00 -11.83 12.82
C PRO A 171 14.62 -11.22 12.60
N GLY A 172 14.02 -10.63 13.65
CA GLY A 172 12.73 -9.97 13.54
C GLY A 172 12.77 -8.67 12.74
N VAL A 173 13.87 -7.91 12.84
CA VAL A 173 14.08 -6.69 12.02
C VAL A 173 14.16 -7.01 10.54
N ASN A 174 14.89 -8.06 10.17
CA ASN A 174 14.96 -8.55 8.79
C ASN A 174 13.56 -8.93 8.30
N LEU A 175 12.83 -9.75 9.06
CA LEU A 175 11.47 -10.15 8.66
C LEU A 175 10.53 -8.95 8.48
N ALA A 176 10.56 -8.00 9.41
CA ALA A 176 9.73 -6.81 9.33
C ALA A 176 10.11 -5.91 8.16
N SER A 177 11.40 -5.75 7.89
CA SER A 177 11.92 -4.97 6.77
C SER A 177 11.49 -5.59 5.44
N ASP A 178 11.57 -6.90 5.31
CA ASP A 178 11.24 -7.60 4.08
C ASP A 178 9.73 -7.64 3.81
N ILE A 179 8.91 -7.78 4.87
CA ILE A 179 7.46 -7.61 4.78
C ILE A 179 7.10 -6.20 4.30
N PHE A 180 7.84 -5.19 4.77
CA PHE A 180 7.56 -3.81 4.45
C PHE A 180 8.04 -3.42 3.05
N LEU A 181 9.23 -3.84 2.63
CA LEU A 181 9.89 -3.29 1.45
C LEU A 181 10.49 -4.30 0.46
N ASP A 182 11.11 -5.41 0.86
CA ASP A 182 11.99 -6.16 -0.06
C ASP A 182 11.27 -6.79 -1.27
N TYR A 183 9.94 -6.88 -1.24
CA TYR A 183 9.10 -7.23 -2.39
C TYR A 183 8.21 -6.06 -2.87
N SER A 184 8.66 -4.82 -2.69
CA SER A 184 7.96 -3.58 -3.04
C SER A 184 8.55 -2.86 -4.24
#